data_AF-A0A224Y280-F1
#
_entry.id   AF-A0A224Y280-F1
#
_cell.length_a   1.000
_cell.length_b   1.000
_cell.length_c   1.000
_cell.angle_alpha   90.00
_cell.angle_beta   90.00
_cell.angle_gamma   90.00
#
_symmetry.space_group_name_H-M   'P 1'
#
loop_
_entity.id
_entity.type
_entity.pdbx_description
1 polymer ?
#
loop_
_entity_poly.entity_id
_entity_poly.type
_entity_poly.pdbx_seq_one_letter_code
_entity_poly.pdbx_strand_id
1 'polypeptide(L)'
;NMGFSFIPCALITAFWAVIGIVLPIFLPKGTNRGLIQLSLILTAATAWLFWLCAYMAQMNPLIGPKLKNTTILMMANEWVSLIKHFLMDENRKLNSHILPKEAG
;
A
#
# COMPACT_ATOMS: atom_id res chain seq x y z
N ASN A 1 13.39 9.76 -3.17
CA ASN A 1 12.18 10.62 -3.22
C ASN A 1 11.30 10.32 -2.04
N MET A 2 11.00 11.35 -1.26
CA MET A 2 10.46 11.27 0.09
C MET A 2 8.95 11.06 0.06
N GLY A 3 8.44 10.05 0.80
CA GLY A 3 7.11 9.94 1.44
C GLY A 3 5.81 10.12 0.64
N PHE A 4 5.82 10.83 -0.48
CA PHE A 4 4.67 11.14 -1.31
C PHE A 4 4.76 10.33 -2.58
N SER A 5 4.06 9.20 -2.60
CA SER A 5 3.80 8.52 -3.86
C SER A 5 2.62 9.24 -4.51
N PHE A 6 2.88 10.05 -5.54
CA PHE A 6 1.85 10.77 -6.28
C PHE A 6 0.81 9.81 -6.88
N ILE A 7 1.23 8.60 -7.23
CA ILE A 7 0.43 7.58 -7.89
C ILE A 7 -0.83 7.20 -7.07
N PRO A 8 -0.75 6.72 -5.82
CA PRO A 8 -1.94 6.41 -5.01
C PRO A 8 -2.82 7.64 -4.77
N CYS A 9 -2.24 8.83 -4.55
CA CYS A 9 -3.02 10.05 -4.39
C CYS A 9 -3.85 10.39 -5.63
N ALA A 10 -3.27 10.30 -6.81
CA ALA A 10 -3.96 10.54 -8.07
C ALA A 10 -5.07 9.51 -8.31
N LEU A 11 -4.78 8.22 -8.09
CA LEU A 11 -5.73 7.13 -8.33
C LEU A 11 -6.95 7.19 -7.41
N ILE A 12 -6.74 7.36 -6.10
CA ILE A 12 -7.86 7.40 -5.14
C ILE A 12 -8.69 8.67 -5.30
N THR A 13 -8.06 9.80 -5.63
CA THR A 13 -8.79 11.05 -5.92
C THR A 13 -9.62 10.93 -7.19
N ALA A 14 -9.06 10.37 -8.27
CA ALA A 14 -9.79 10.14 -9.51
C ALA A 14 -10.97 9.17 -9.29
N PHE A 15 -10.75 8.08 -8.55
CA PHE A 15 -11.79 7.10 -8.23
C PHE A 15 -12.99 7.74 -7.52
N TRP A 16 -12.76 8.48 -6.45
CA TRP A 16 -13.85 9.14 -5.72
C TRP A 16 -14.47 10.31 -6.48
N ALA A 17 -13.69 11.03 -7.29
CA ALA A 17 -14.23 12.08 -8.17
C ALA A 17 -15.19 11.49 -9.22
N VAL A 18 -14.89 10.32 -9.79
CA VAL A 18 -15.81 9.62 -10.69
C VAL A 18 -17.10 9.25 -9.96
N ILE A 19 -17.02 8.74 -8.73
CA ILE A 19 -18.20 8.36 -7.95
C ILE A 19 -19.02 9.58 -7.52
N GLY A 20 -18.38 10.67 -7.10
CA GLY A 20 -19.05 11.86 -6.60
C GLY A 20 -19.55 12.82 -7.69
N ILE A 21 -19.01 12.75 -8.92
CA ILE A 21 -19.33 13.71 -9.99
C ILE A 21 -19.95 13.00 -11.19
N VAL A 22 -19.27 11.98 -11.73
CA VAL A 22 -19.67 11.34 -12.99
C VAL A 22 -20.95 10.53 -12.79
N LEU A 23 -20.99 9.65 -11.80
CA LEU A 23 -22.15 8.79 -11.52
C LEU A 23 -23.46 9.56 -11.27
N PRO A 24 -23.49 10.64 -10.45
CA PRO A 24 -24.69 11.44 -10.22
C PRO A 24 -25.29 12.10 -11.48
N ILE A 25 -24.45 12.41 -12.48
CA ILE A 25 -24.89 13.01 -13.75
C ILE A 25 -25.62 11.97 -14.61
N PHE A 26 -25.11 10.74 -14.66
CA PHE A 26 -25.66 9.65 -15.49
C PHE A 26 -26.87 8.93 -14.89
N LEU A 27 -27.31 9.30 -13.68
CA LEU A 27 -28.46 8.67 -13.05
C LEU A 27 -29.76 8.92 -13.83
N PRO A 28 -30.52 7.85 -14.17
CA PRO A 28 -31.80 7.97 -14.86
C PRO A 28 -32.82 8.72 -14.01
N LYS A 29 -33.80 9.33 -14.68
CA LYS A 29 -34.88 10.07 -14.02
C LYS A 29 -35.78 9.09 -13.26
N GLY A 30 -35.97 9.34 -11.97
CA GLY A 30 -36.86 8.56 -11.10
C GLY A 30 -37.26 9.37 -9.87
N THR A 31 -38.32 8.95 -9.19
CA THR A 31 -38.90 9.65 -8.03
C THR A 31 -37.88 9.97 -6.94
N ASN A 32 -36.92 9.07 -6.72
CA ASN A 32 -35.93 9.17 -5.64
C ASN A 32 -34.55 9.68 -6.11
N ARG A 33 -34.45 10.26 -7.32
CA ARG A 33 -33.17 10.65 -7.93
C ARG A 33 -32.35 11.60 -7.05
N GLY A 34 -32.99 12.60 -6.43
CA GLY A 34 -32.30 13.57 -5.59
C GLY A 34 -31.65 12.93 -4.36
N LEU A 35 -32.34 11.99 -3.71
CA LEU A 35 -31.81 11.26 -2.55
C LEU A 35 -30.61 10.39 -2.95
N ILE A 36 -30.70 9.71 -4.09
CA ILE A 36 -29.61 8.86 -4.60
C ILE A 36 -28.40 9.70 -5.02
N GLN A 37 -28.62 10.87 -5.63
CA GLN A 37 -27.53 11.80 -5.98
C GLN A 37 -26.83 12.30 -4.71
N LEU A 38 -27.60 12.75 -3.71
CA LEU A 38 -27.05 13.25 -2.47
C LEU A 38 -26.29 12.17 -1.71
N SER A 39 -26.82 10.94 -1.64
CA SER A 39 -26.13 9.84 -0.96
C SER A 39 -24.81 9.50 -1.63
N LEU A 40 -24.76 9.43 -2.97
CA LEU A 40 -23.52 9.18 -3.72
C LEU A 40 -22.48 10.28 -3.50
N ILE A 41 -22.89 11.56 -3.57
CA ILE A 41 -21.99 12.71 -3.38
C ILE A 41 -21.44 12.72 -1.95
N LEU A 42 -22.31 12.56 -0.95
CA LEU A 42 -21.90 12.56 0.46
C LEU A 42 -21.00 11.38 0.79
N THR A 43 -21.32 10.18 0.31
CA THR A 43 -20.47 8.99 0.50
C THR A 43 -19.11 9.20 -0.16
N ALA A 44 -19.06 9.70 -1.40
CA ALA A 44 -17.79 9.96 -2.08
C ALA A 44 -16.93 11.00 -1.34
N ALA A 45 -17.55 12.10 -0.88
CA ALA A 45 -16.85 13.15 -0.13
C ALA A 45 -16.31 12.64 1.21
N THR A 46 -17.13 11.95 1.99
CA THR A 46 -16.74 11.44 3.32
C THR A 46 -15.68 10.35 3.23
N ALA A 47 -15.81 9.42 2.28
CA ALA A 47 -14.82 8.37 2.09
C ALA A 47 -13.48 8.90 1.56
N TRP A 48 -13.50 9.88 0.64
CA TRP A 48 -12.29 10.55 0.17
C TRP A 48 -11.59 11.32 1.29
N LEU A 49 -12.34 12.09 2.10
CA LEU A 49 -11.79 12.81 3.25
C LEU A 49 -11.21 11.87 4.30
N PHE A 50 -11.92 10.78 4.63
CA PHE A 50 -11.44 9.78 5.58
C PHE A 50 -10.10 9.17 5.12
N TRP A 51 -10.03 8.76 3.85
CA TRP A 51 -8.81 8.23 3.26
C TRP A 51 -7.67 9.25 3.28
N LEU A 52 -7.94 10.49 2.87
CA LEU A 52 -6.93 11.54 2.82
C LEU A 52 -6.36 11.84 4.21
N CYS A 53 -7.22 11.94 5.23
CA CYS A 53 -6.80 12.13 6.61
C CYS A 53 -5.90 10.98 7.11
N ALA A 54 -6.31 9.73 6.87
CA ALA A 54 -5.54 8.55 7.27
C ALA A 54 -4.19 8.47 6.55
N TYR A 55 -4.13 8.89 5.28
CA TYR A 55 -2.91 8.95 4.49
C TYR A 55 -1.97 10.05 4.99
N MET A 56 -2.48 11.28 5.19
CA MET A 56 -1.69 12.40 5.68
C MET A 56 -1.12 12.14 7.08
N ALA A 57 -1.88 11.48 7.96
CA ALA A 57 -1.42 11.11 9.30
C ALA A 57 -0.15 10.24 9.29
N GLN A 58 0.11 9.51 8.20
CA GLN A 58 1.24 8.61 8.06
C GLN A 58 2.43 9.20 7.28
N MET A 59 2.31 10.39 6.68
CA MET A 59 3.39 10.96 5.87
C MET A 59 4.57 11.50 6.68
N ASN A 60 4.35 11.90 7.93
CA ASN A 60 5.41 12.29 8.86
C ASN A 60 5.18 11.64 10.23
N PRO A 61 5.40 10.32 10.36
CA PRO A 61 5.10 9.60 11.58
C PRO A 61 6.12 9.96 12.67
N LEU A 62 5.64 10.53 13.77
CA LEU A 62 6.48 10.88 14.92
C LEU A 62 6.75 9.69 15.85
N ILE A 63 5.94 8.63 15.74
CA ILE A 63 5.99 7.46 16.62
C ILE A 63 6.04 6.22 15.74
N GLY A 64 7.07 5.40 15.92
CA GLY A 64 7.20 4.08 15.32
C GLY A 64 6.54 3.00 16.19
N PRO A 65 6.15 1.86 15.59
CA PRO A 65 5.56 0.76 16.33
C PRO A 65 6.59 0.12 17.28
N LYS A 66 6.21 -0.13 18.53
CA LYS A 66 7.05 -0.78 19.55
C LYS A 66 6.79 -2.28 19.55
N LEU A 67 7.74 -3.07 19.04
CA LEU A 67 7.62 -4.52 18.95
C LEU A 67 8.59 -5.24 19.90
N LYS A 68 8.19 -6.44 20.36
CA LYS A 68 9.06 -7.34 21.13
C LYS A 68 10.11 -7.96 20.21
N ASN A 69 11.31 -8.19 20.72
CA ASN A 69 12.44 -8.76 19.96
C ASN A 69 12.08 -10.06 19.22
N THR A 70 11.26 -10.93 19.81
CA THR A 70 10.78 -12.16 19.16
C THR A 70 9.99 -11.88 17.89
N THR A 71 9.10 -10.89 17.93
CA THR A 71 8.27 -10.49 16.78
C THR A 71 9.12 -9.83 15.69
N ILE A 72 10.11 -9.02 16.07
CA ILE A 72 11.05 -8.41 15.11
C ILE A 72 11.86 -9.48 14.39
N LEU A 73 12.36 -10.49 15.10
CA LEU A 73 13.09 -11.61 14.50
C LEU A 73 12.22 -12.43 13.55
N MET A 74 10.96 -12.68 13.91
CA MET A 74 10.01 -13.36 13.03
C MET A 74 9.72 -12.56 11.76
N MET A 75 9.44 -11.25 11.89
CA MET A 75 9.22 -10.37 10.74
C MET A 75 10.44 -10.29 9.83
N ALA A 76 11.64 -10.20 10.42
CA ALA A 76 12.88 -10.21 9.66
C ALA A 76 13.06 -11.53 8.91
N ASN A 77 12.75 -12.67 9.54
CA ASN A 77 12.81 -13.94 8.85
C ASN A 77 11.84 -14.01 7.68
N GLU A 78 10.57 -13.66 7.87
CA GLU A 78 9.55 -13.75 6.81
C GLU A 78 9.80 -12.76 5.67
N TRP A 79 10.03 -11.48 6.00
CA TRP A 79 10.06 -10.41 5.00
C TRP A 79 11.44 -10.23 4.36
N VAL A 80 12.53 -10.67 5.04
CA VAL A 80 13.91 -10.64 4.52
C VAL A 80 14.37 -12.04 4.04
N SER A 81 13.55 -13.09 4.21
CA SER A 81 13.87 -14.47 3.75
C SER A 81 14.33 -14.50 2.29
N LEU A 82 13.70 -13.71 1.43
CA LEU A 82 14.05 -13.65 0.01
C LEU A 82 15.48 -13.14 -0.20
N ILE A 83 15.86 -12.05 0.45
CA ILE A 83 17.23 -11.51 0.38
C ILE A 83 18.21 -12.51 0.99
N LYS A 84 17.84 -13.15 2.10
CA LYS A 84 18.70 -14.15 2.76
C LYS A 84 18.91 -15.38 1.88
N HIS A 85 17.88 -15.85 1.17
CA HIS A 85 18.00 -16.95 0.21
C HIS A 85 18.89 -16.56 -0.98
N PHE A 86 18.72 -15.35 -1.53
CA PHE A 86 19.57 -14.86 -2.62
C PHE A 86 21.04 -14.73 -2.19
N LEU A 87 21.31 -14.15 -1.02
CA LEU A 87 22.67 -14.02 -0.49
C LEU A 87 23.30 -15.36 -0.10
N MET A 88 22.49 -16.33 0.37
CA MET A 88 22.94 -17.69 0.67
C MET A 88 23.24 -18.48 -0.61
N ASP A 89 22.44 -18.30 -1.67
CA ASP A 89 22.72 -18.88 -2.99
C ASP A 89 23.98 -18.28 -3.63
N GLU A 90 24.16 -16.96 -3.51
CA GLU A 90 25.36 -16.29 -4.01
C GLU A 90 26.62 -16.72 -3.25
N ASN A 91 26.57 -16.76 -1.91
CA ASN A 91 27.67 -17.30 -1.09
C ASN A 91 27.94 -18.78 -1.39
N ARG A 92 26.90 -19.59 -1.62
CA ARG A 92 27.06 -21.01 -2.00
C ARG A 92 27.77 -21.12 -3.35
N LYS A 93 27.41 -20.30 -4.34
CA LYS A 93 28.05 -20.27 -5.66
C LYS A 93 29.50 -19.82 -5.57
N LEU A 94 29.79 -18.73 -4.86
CA LEU A 94 31.15 -18.24 -4.65
C LEU A 94 32.03 -19.29 -3.96
N ASN A 95 31.53 -19.91 -2.89
CA ASN A 95 32.27 -20.99 -2.22
C ASN A 95 32.44 -22.23 -3.11
N SER A 96 31.51 -22.53 -4.02
CA SER A 96 31.70 -23.62 -5.00
C SER A 96 32.71 -23.30 -6.11
N HIS A 97 33.01 -22.03 -6.35
CA HIS A 97 34.04 -21.59 -7.31
C HIS A 97 35.42 -21.42 -6.65
N ILE A 98 35.46 -21.07 -5.37
CA ILE A 98 36.70 -20.84 -4.60
C ILE A 98 37.25 -22.15 -4.02
N LEU A 99 36.38 -23.10 -3.67
CA LEU A 99 36.83 -24.41 -3.21
C LEU A 99 37.15 -25.30 -4.42
N PRO A 100 38.42 -25.72 -4.65
CA PRO A 100 38.71 -26.77 -5.62
C PRO A 100 37.92 -28.02 -5.24
N LYS A 101 37.51 -28.80 -6.25
CA LYS A 101 36.89 -30.12 -6.08
C LYS A 101 37.87 -31.09 -5.40
N GLU A 102 38.09 -30.94 -4.11
CA GLU A 102 38.78 -31.91 -3.25
C GLU A 102 37.72 -32.90 -2.74
N ALA A 103 37.25 -33.75 -3.66
CA ALA A 103 36.49 -34.95 -3.35
C ALA A 103 36.81 -35.99 -4.44
N GLY A 104 38.01 -36.55 -4.32
CA GLY A 104 38.43 -37.82 -4.91
C GLY A 104 38.77 -38.78 -3.78
#